data_AF-A0A1F7QZG8-F1
#
_entry.id   AF-A0A1F7QZG8-F1
#
_cell.length_a   1.000
_cell.length_b   1.000
_cell.length_c   1.000
_cell.angle_alpha   90.00
_cell.angle_beta   90.00
_cell.angle_gamma   90.00
#
_symmetry.space_group_name_H-M   'P 1'
#
loop_
_entity.id
_entity.type
_entity.pdbx_description
1 polymer ?
#
loop_
_entity_poly.entity_id
_entity_poly.type
_entity_poly.pdbx_seq_one_letter_code
_entity_poly.pdbx_strand_id
1 'polypeptide(L)'
;MEFISRGRQNVHPAAGQPSGKRGGFMGRLMRIEIFTVILGSALLLAAVALYLGFSGGVGSESKKINDKQYQAVFLNNGQVYFGKIKGLNNKFVDLTNVFYIENNASSASTTQSQSTNYTLRKLGTTELHSPEDEMIINREQVTFWENLKDTSQVVTKIKEYYQNPSSNTQTNTPSTQNQNTTSPQNTSQ
;
A
#
# COMPACT_ATOMS: atom_id res chain seq x y z
N MET A 1 16.87 75.04 86.85
CA MET A 1 16.09 75.48 85.68
C MET A 1 16.87 75.06 84.44
N GLU A 2 16.36 73.99 83.82
CA GLU A 2 16.29 73.71 82.39
C GLU A 2 17.08 74.60 81.42
N PHE A 3 17.99 73.99 80.66
CA PHE A 3 18.10 74.23 79.22
C PHE A 3 18.35 72.90 78.51
N ILE A 4 17.31 72.48 77.81
CA ILE A 4 17.27 71.45 76.77
C ILE A 4 18.03 71.96 75.54
N SER A 5 18.72 71.10 74.77
CA SER A 5 18.34 70.79 73.37
C SER A 5 19.42 70.05 72.56
N ARG A 6 19.08 68.77 72.29
CA ARG A 6 19.15 68.04 71.01
C ARG A 6 20.52 67.77 70.34
N GLY A 7 20.80 66.47 70.25
CA GLY A 7 20.76 65.79 68.95
C GLY A 7 22.01 65.03 68.55
N ARG A 8 21.94 63.69 68.53
CA ARG A 8 21.82 62.87 67.30
C ARG A 8 22.00 61.39 67.64
N GLN A 9 20.93 60.62 67.45
CA GLN A 9 20.99 59.19 67.18
C GLN A 9 21.81 58.97 65.90
N ASN A 10 22.59 57.89 65.84
CA ASN A 10 22.67 57.08 64.63
C ASN A 10 23.06 55.65 64.98
N VAL A 11 22.21 54.75 64.50
CA VAL A 11 22.18 53.31 64.69
C VAL A 11 23.09 52.69 63.63
N HIS A 12 24.03 51.83 64.02
CA HIS A 12 24.79 51.03 63.07
C HIS A 12 24.21 49.60 62.99
N PRO A 13 23.96 49.05 61.79
CA PRO A 13 23.30 47.77 61.62
C PRO A 13 24.28 46.59 61.42
N ALA A 14 23.69 45.39 61.48
CA ALA A 14 24.03 44.19 60.71
C ALA A 14 25.12 43.23 61.25
N ALA A 15 24.70 42.29 62.12
CA ALA A 15 25.17 40.92 62.06
C ALA A 15 24.34 40.17 61.00
N GLY A 16 24.91 39.98 59.82
CA GLY A 16 24.29 39.25 58.73
C GLY A 16 25.38 38.62 57.87
N GLN A 17 25.58 37.32 58.06
CA GLN A 17 26.42 36.50 57.19
C GLN A 17 25.57 36.05 55.99
N PRO A 18 26.00 36.28 54.74
CA PRO A 18 25.65 35.37 53.67
C PRO A 18 26.93 34.76 53.08
N SER A 19 27.05 33.46 53.37
CA SER A 19 27.39 32.40 52.43
C SER A 19 28.23 32.80 51.20
N GLY A 20 29.47 32.33 51.20
CA GLY A 20 30.28 32.26 49.99
C GLY A 20 29.59 31.41 48.93
N LYS A 21 28.91 32.06 47.97
CA LYS A 21 28.59 31.44 46.68
C LYS A 21 29.86 31.37 45.83
N ARG A 22 30.76 30.46 46.20
CA ARG A 22 31.80 29.96 45.28
C ARG A 22 31.20 28.86 44.42
N GLY A 23 30.52 29.26 43.35
CA GLY A 23 29.92 28.35 42.38
C GLY A 23 29.83 28.98 40.99
N GLY A 24 30.90 29.65 40.54
CA GLY A 24 30.83 30.54 39.38
C GLY A 24 31.33 29.98 38.04
N PHE A 25 32.13 28.91 38.03
CA PHE A 25 32.77 28.45 36.79
C PHE A 25 32.60 26.94 36.53
N MET A 26 32.70 26.11 37.57
CA MET A 26 32.53 24.64 37.44
C MET A 26 31.11 24.24 37.00
N GLY A 27 30.08 24.90 37.53
CA GLY A 27 28.68 24.62 37.18
C GLY A 27 28.25 25.15 35.82
N ARG A 28 29.02 26.05 35.19
CA ARG A 28 28.70 26.64 33.88
C ARG A 28 29.25 25.78 32.74
N LEU A 29 30.43 25.19 32.93
CA LEU A 29 31.02 24.21 32.02
C LEU A 29 30.27 22.86 32.08
N MET A 30 29.93 22.40 33.29
CA MET A 30 29.14 21.18 33.47
C MET A 30 27.74 21.28 32.84
N ARG A 31 27.14 22.48 32.80
CA ARG A 31 25.89 22.72 32.07
C ARG A 31 26.09 22.57 30.56
N ILE A 32 27.15 23.14 29.99
CA ILE A 32 27.40 23.09 28.54
C ILE A 32 27.64 21.66 28.09
N GLU A 33 28.46 20.88 28.80
CA GLU A 33 28.70 19.47 28.45
C GLU A 33 27.45 18.59 28.60
N ILE A 34 26.64 18.80 29.65
CA ILE A 34 25.37 18.11 29.79
C ILE A 34 24.40 18.51 28.66
N PHE A 35 24.36 19.80 28.29
CA PHE A 35 23.53 20.26 27.17
C PHE A 35 23.98 19.69 25.83
N THR A 36 25.28 19.59 25.55
CA THR A 36 25.78 19.00 24.29
C THR A 36 25.51 17.50 24.21
N VAL A 37 25.66 16.77 25.32
CA VAL A 37 25.34 15.33 25.38
C VAL A 37 23.84 15.09 25.19
N ILE A 38 22.99 15.88 25.85
CA ILE A 38 21.53 15.76 25.69
C ILE A 38 21.11 16.13 24.26
N LEU A 39 21.64 17.22 23.71
CA LEU A 39 21.29 17.65 22.35
C LEU A 39 21.79 16.64 21.30
N GLY A 40 23.01 16.14 21.46
CA GLY A 40 23.56 15.08 20.61
C GLY A 40 22.75 13.79 20.68
N SER A 41 22.38 13.36 21.89
CA SER A 41 21.50 12.20 22.09
C SER A 41 20.12 12.42 21.48
N ALA A 42 19.53 13.61 21.62
CA ALA A 42 18.21 13.92 21.06
C ALA A 42 18.24 13.92 19.52
N LEU A 43 19.29 14.49 18.91
CA LEU A 43 19.50 14.46 17.46
C LEU A 43 19.72 13.03 16.95
N LEU A 44 20.49 12.22 17.69
CA LEU A 44 20.73 10.82 17.33
C LEU A 44 19.44 10.00 17.42
N LEU A 45 18.64 10.18 18.48
CA LEU A 45 17.32 9.53 18.61
C LEU A 45 16.36 9.97 17.52
N ALA A 46 16.33 11.26 17.15
CA ALA A 46 15.52 11.76 16.05
C ALA A 46 15.96 11.16 14.70
N ALA A 47 17.27 11.05 14.45
CA ALA A 47 17.80 10.42 13.25
C ALA A 47 17.46 8.93 13.17
N VAL A 48 17.53 8.20 14.29
CA VAL A 48 17.12 6.79 14.36
C VAL A 48 15.61 6.64 14.15
N ALA A 49 14.79 7.50 14.76
CA ALA A 49 13.34 7.48 14.58
C ALA A 49 12.93 7.78 13.12
N LEU A 50 13.61 8.74 12.48
CA LEU A 50 13.43 9.03 11.05
C LEU A 50 13.88 7.85 10.19
N TYR A 51 15.06 7.28 10.47
CA TYR A 51 15.54 6.11 9.74
C TYR A 51 14.56 4.94 9.83
N LEU A 52 14.08 4.60 11.03
CA LEU A 52 13.10 3.53 11.24
C LEU A 52 11.73 3.86 10.63
N GLY A 53 11.30 5.13 10.68
CA GLY A 53 10.03 5.60 10.10
C GLY A 53 10.02 5.60 8.56
N PHE A 54 11.17 5.81 7.93
CA PHE A 54 11.33 5.76 6.47
C PHE A 54 11.82 4.39 5.95
N SER A 55 12.42 3.54 6.80
CA SER A 55 12.92 2.22 6.42
C SER A 55 11.86 1.13 6.42
N GLY A 56 10.57 1.48 6.54
CA GLY A 56 9.43 0.58 6.41
C GLY A 56 9.31 0.01 5.00
N GLY A 57 10.22 -0.90 4.64
CA GLY A 57 10.05 -2.11 3.84
C GLY A 57 9.00 -2.12 2.72
N VAL A 58 9.22 -1.36 1.65
CA VAL A 58 8.63 -1.71 0.34
C VAL A 58 9.63 -1.77 -0.81
N GLY A 59 10.81 -1.16 -0.64
CA GLY A 59 11.81 -1.09 -1.71
C GLY A 59 12.38 -2.45 -2.13
N SER A 60 12.16 -3.53 -1.35
CA SER A 60 12.57 -4.89 -1.69
C SER A 60 11.46 -5.69 -2.40
N GLU A 61 10.18 -5.40 -2.09
CA GLU A 61 9.04 -6.08 -2.69
C GLU A 61 8.74 -5.55 -4.09
N SER A 62 8.74 -4.22 -4.27
CA SER A 62 8.49 -3.61 -5.58
C SER A 62 9.53 -4.03 -6.64
N LYS A 63 10.76 -4.33 -6.22
CA LYS A 63 11.82 -4.89 -7.09
C LYS A 63 11.53 -6.30 -7.62
N LYS A 64 10.59 -7.03 -7.02
CA LYS A 64 10.19 -8.37 -7.47
C LYS A 64 9.17 -8.31 -8.61
N ILE A 65 8.60 -7.13 -8.88
CA ILE A 65 7.65 -6.94 -9.96
C ILE A 65 8.41 -7.04 -11.28
N ASN A 66 7.93 -7.91 -12.17
CA ASN A 66 8.39 -7.92 -13.55
C ASN A 66 7.46 -7.02 -14.36
N ASP A 67 7.89 -5.81 -14.65
CA ASP A 67 7.15 -4.79 -15.40
C ASP A 67 6.71 -5.25 -16.80
N LYS A 68 7.42 -6.21 -17.39
CA LYS A 68 7.07 -6.83 -18.69
C LYS A 68 5.96 -7.87 -18.58
N GLN A 69 5.72 -8.45 -17.41
CA GLN A 69 4.69 -9.47 -17.18
C GLN A 69 3.42 -8.88 -16.58
N TYR A 70 2.29 -9.56 -16.76
CA TYR A 70 1.09 -9.31 -15.96
C TYR A 70 1.27 -9.91 -14.57
N GLN A 71 0.57 -9.36 -13.58
CA GLN A 71 0.51 -9.89 -12.22
C GLN A 71 -0.91 -10.34 -11.90
N ALA A 72 -1.03 -11.36 -11.06
CA ALA A 72 -2.27 -11.70 -10.37
C ALA A 72 -2.20 -11.15 -8.95
N VAL A 73 -3.25 -10.44 -8.52
CA VAL A 73 -3.40 -9.88 -7.18
C VAL A 73 -4.57 -10.60 -6.51
N PHE A 74 -4.27 -11.35 -5.46
CA PHE A 74 -5.24 -12.15 -4.72
C PHE A 74 -5.71 -11.39 -3.48
N LEU A 75 -7.01 -11.17 -3.39
CA LEU A 75 -7.62 -10.48 -2.25
C LEU A 75 -8.03 -11.47 -1.16
N ASN A 76 -8.14 -10.96 0.07
CA ASN A 76 -8.54 -11.75 1.25
C ASN A 76 -9.96 -12.34 1.17
N ASN A 77 -10.81 -11.81 0.29
CA ASN A 77 -12.17 -12.28 0.01
C ASN A 77 -12.22 -13.35 -1.10
N GLY A 78 -11.06 -13.82 -1.58
CA GLY A 78 -10.93 -14.84 -2.62
C GLY A 78 -11.07 -14.31 -4.06
N GLN A 79 -11.31 -13.01 -4.26
CA GLN A 79 -11.30 -12.40 -5.58
C GLN A 79 -9.87 -12.27 -6.11
N VAL A 80 -9.73 -12.36 -7.44
CA VAL A 80 -8.44 -12.25 -8.12
C VAL A 80 -8.57 -11.24 -9.25
N TYR A 81 -7.65 -10.29 -9.27
CA TYR A 81 -7.50 -9.33 -10.35
C TYR A 81 -6.18 -9.57 -11.08
N PHE A 82 -6.20 -9.40 -12.39
CA PHE A 82 -5.04 -9.55 -13.26
C PHE A 82 -4.72 -8.21 -13.91
N GLY A 83 -3.46 -7.79 -13.91
CA GLY A 83 -3.11 -6.49 -14.49
C GLY A 83 -1.62 -6.22 -14.44
N LYS A 84 -1.23 -4.96 -14.56
CA LYS A 84 0.13 -4.47 -14.43
C LYS A 84 0.26 -3.70 -13.14
N ILE A 85 1.10 -4.17 -12.22
CA ILE A 85 1.38 -3.40 -11.00
C ILE A 85 2.30 -2.24 -11.39
N LYS A 86 1.73 -1.03 -11.39
CA LYS A 86 2.43 0.23 -11.69
C LYS A 86 3.05 0.83 -10.43
N GLY A 87 2.41 0.62 -9.27
CA GLY A 87 2.87 1.07 -7.98
C GLY A 87 2.58 0.06 -6.89
N LEU A 88 3.54 -0.14 -5.98
CA LEU A 88 3.39 -1.01 -4.83
C LEU A 88 4.06 -0.38 -3.62
N ASN A 89 3.30 -0.21 -2.54
CA ASN A 89 3.79 0.30 -1.25
C ASN A 89 3.04 -0.32 -0.06
N ASN A 90 3.38 0.11 1.16
CA ASN A 90 2.75 -0.39 2.40
C ASN A 90 1.26 -0.08 2.52
N LYS A 91 0.72 0.84 1.71
CA LYS A 91 -0.67 1.31 1.79
C LYS A 91 -1.51 0.77 0.64
N PHE A 92 -0.95 0.73 -0.57
CA PHE A 92 -1.70 0.35 -1.75
C PHE A 92 -0.89 -0.43 -2.79
N VAL A 93 -1.64 -1.19 -3.59
CA VAL A 93 -1.23 -1.75 -4.88
C VAL A 93 -2.01 -1.00 -5.96
N ASP A 94 -1.28 -0.35 -6.86
CA ASP A 94 -1.82 0.34 -8.04
C ASP A 94 -1.69 -0.59 -9.24
N LEU A 95 -2.85 -1.05 -9.74
CA LEU A 95 -2.98 -2.02 -10.83
C LEU A 95 -3.62 -1.35 -12.05
N THR A 96 -2.96 -1.38 -13.19
CA THR A 96 -3.51 -0.93 -14.48
C THR A 96 -3.74 -2.10 -15.41
N ASN A 97 -4.41 -1.86 -16.55
CA ASN A 97 -4.70 -2.92 -17.52
C ASN A 97 -5.43 -4.09 -16.85
N VAL A 98 -6.42 -3.77 -16.03
CA VAL A 98 -7.08 -4.69 -15.11
C VAL A 98 -8.10 -5.59 -15.82
N PHE A 99 -8.07 -6.88 -15.46
CA PHE A 99 -9.00 -7.92 -15.86
C PHE A 99 -9.42 -8.74 -14.64
N TYR A 100 -10.62 -9.31 -14.68
CA TYR A 100 -11.12 -10.20 -13.64
C TYR A 100 -11.90 -11.36 -14.26
N ILE A 101 -12.04 -12.45 -13.50
CA ILE A 101 -12.85 -13.60 -13.92
C ILE A 101 -14.29 -13.37 -13.46
N GLU A 102 -15.21 -13.44 -14.41
CA GLU A 102 -16.63 -13.52 -14.13
C GLU A 102 -17.08 -14.98 -14.21
N ASN A 103 -17.69 -15.46 -13.13
CA ASN A 103 -18.33 -16.77 -13.11
C ASN A 103 -19.70 -16.63 -13.78
N ASN A 104 -19.84 -17.14 -14.99
CA ASN A 104 -21.14 -17.21 -15.64
C ASN A 104 -21.94 -18.37 -15.01
N ALA A 105 -22.60 -18.09 -13.90
CA ALA A 105 -23.54 -19.01 -13.27
C ALA A 105 -24.89 -19.02 -14.03
N SER A 106 -24.85 -19.34 -15.33
CA SER A 106 -26.06 -19.52 -16.14
C SER A 106 -26.17 -20.96 -16.62
N SER A 107 -27.32 -21.56 -16.26
CA SER A 107 -27.87 -22.85 -16.70
C SER A 107 -27.41 -24.09 -15.94
N ALA A 108 -27.89 -24.22 -14.71
CA ALA A 108 -28.21 -25.52 -14.14
C ALA A 108 -29.44 -26.11 -14.87
N SER A 109 -29.21 -26.71 -16.05
CA SER A 109 -30.11 -27.74 -16.58
C SER A 109 -29.43 -29.08 -16.41
N THR A 110 -30.12 -29.95 -15.67
CA THR A 110 -29.74 -31.29 -15.26
C THR A 110 -29.09 -32.11 -16.38
N THR A 111 -27.96 -32.76 -16.03
CA THR A 111 -27.26 -33.85 -16.75
C THR A 111 -26.03 -33.43 -17.56
N GLN A 112 -24.89 -33.93 -17.08
CA GLN A 112 -23.59 -34.10 -17.75
C GLN A 112 -22.69 -32.87 -17.97
N SER A 113 -21.48 -32.95 -17.39
CA SER A 113 -20.31 -32.09 -17.62
C SER A 113 -20.45 -30.63 -17.20
N GLN A 114 -20.21 -30.38 -15.91
CA GLN A 114 -20.03 -29.06 -15.33
C GLN A 114 -18.70 -28.45 -15.82
N SER A 115 -18.64 -28.01 -17.08
CA SER A 115 -17.57 -27.14 -17.54
C SER A 115 -17.83 -25.78 -16.92
N THR A 116 -17.11 -25.43 -15.84
CA THR A 116 -17.19 -24.08 -15.30
C THR A 116 -16.66 -23.12 -16.35
N ASN A 117 -17.58 -22.46 -17.07
CA ASN A 117 -17.25 -21.47 -18.07
C ASN A 117 -16.81 -20.19 -17.36
N TYR A 118 -15.50 -19.99 -17.29
CA TYR A 118 -14.93 -18.73 -16.83
C TYR A 118 -14.80 -17.78 -18.02
N THR A 119 -15.23 -16.53 -17.81
CA THR A 119 -15.02 -15.45 -18.78
C THR A 119 -14.07 -14.43 -18.17
N LEU A 120 -13.00 -14.11 -18.89
CA LEU A 120 -12.10 -13.03 -18.50
C LEU A 120 -12.69 -11.71 -19.02
N ARG A 121 -12.91 -10.76 -18.13
CA ARG A 121 -13.54 -9.47 -18.43
C ARG A 121 -12.57 -8.33 -18.16
N LYS A 122 -12.54 -7.36 -19.08
CA LYS A 122 -11.77 -6.12 -18.95
C LYS A 122 -12.49 -5.13 -18.03
N LEU A 123 -11.81 -4.60 -17.02
CA LEU A 123 -12.33 -3.54 -16.16
C LEU A 123 -12.70 -2.29 -16.98
N GLY A 124 -13.83 -1.67 -16.66
CA GLY A 124 -14.25 -0.38 -17.23
C GLY A 124 -15.01 -0.48 -18.55
N THR A 125 -15.33 -1.70 -19.00
CA THR A 125 -15.96 -1.92 -20.31
C THR A 125 -17.46 -2.19 -20.25
N THR A 126 -17.96 -2.69 -19.14
CA THR A 126 -19.36 -3.18 -19.04
C THR A 126 -20.04 -2.88 -17.71
N GLU A 127 -19.26 -2.44 -16.74
CA GLU A 127 -19.70 -2.07 -15.42
C GLU A 127 -20.55 -0.80 -15.50
N LEU A 128 -21.69 -0.81 -14.82
CA LEU A 128 -22.61 0.33 -14.81
C LEU A 128 -21.95 1.63 -14.32
N HIS A 129 -20.97 1.51 -13.42
CA HIS A 129 -20.27 2.64 -12.83
C HIS A 129 -19.04 3.10 -13.63
N SER A 130 -18.77 2.49 -14.79
CA SER A 130 -17.74 2.89 -15.77
C SER A 130 -16.41 3.36 -15.16
N PRO A 131 -15.72 2.51 -14.38
CA PRO A 131 -14.44 2.90 -13.79
C PRO A 131 -13.39 3.12 -14.89
N GLU A 132 -12.35 3.89 -14.57
CA GLU A 132 -11.13 3.90 -15.37
C GLU A 132 -10.44 2.53 -15.33
N ASP A 133 -9.53 2.27 -16.29
CA ASP A 133 -8.71 1.06 -16.33
C ASP A 133 -7.55 1.08 -15.32
N GLU A 134 -7.87 1.41 -14.07
CA GLU A 134 -6.97 1.50 -12.93
C GLU A 134 -7.72 1.05 -11.67
N MET A 135 -7.03 0.27 -10.83
CA MET A 135 -7.56 -0.21 -9.57
C MET A 135 -6.54 0.02 -8.46
N ILE A 136 -6.92 0.88 -7.51
CA ILE A 136 -6.14 1.14 -6.29
C ILE A 136 -6.66 0.23 -5.19
N ILE A 137 -5.83 -0.73 -4.77
CA ILE A 137 -6.20 -1.76 -3.80
C ILE A 137 -5.47 -1.49 -2.48
N ASN A 138 -6.20 -1.40 -1.37
CA ASN A 138 -5.59 -1.31 -0.04
C ASN A 138 -4.69 -2.53 0.23
N ARG A 139 -3.45 -2.29 0.66
CA ARG A 139 -2.43 -3.35 0.85
C ARG A 139 -2.86 -4.40 1.87
N GLU A 140 -3.63 -4.00 2.87
CA GLU A 140 -4.25 -4.86 3.90
C GLU A 140 -5.28 -5.85 3.33
N GLN A 141 -5.84 -5.60 2.14
CA GLN A 141 -6.80 -6.49 1.49
C GLN A 141 -6.10 -7.51 0.57
N VAL A 142 -4.79 -7.35 0.31
CA VAL A 142 -4.01 -8.22 -0.58
C VAL A 142 -3.37 -9.34 0.22
N THR A 143 -3.73 -10.58 -0.10
CA THR A 143 -3.15 -11.78 0.52
C THR A 143 -1.77 -12.08 -0.06
N PHE A 144 -1.65 -12.05 -1.39
CA PHE A 144 -0.38 -12.11 -2.11
C PHE A 144 -0.58 -11.62 -3.56
N TRP A 145 0.52 -11.45 -4.27
CA TRP A 145 0.53 -11.25 -5.71
C TRP A 145 1.67 -12.03 -6.35
N GLU A 146 1.58 -12.31 -7.64
CA GLU A 146 2.60 -13.06 -8.38
C GLU A 146 2.73 -12.55 -9.82
N ASN A 147 3.91 -12.73 -10.41
CA ASN A 147 4.12 -12.48 -11.83
C ASN A 147 3.64 -13.68 -12.65
N LEU A 148 2.87 -13.41 -13.70
CA LEU A 148 2.35 -14.42 -14.60
C LEU A 148 3.34 -14.73 -15.72
N LYS A 149 3.45 -16.01 -16.06
CA LYS A 149 4.16 -16.45 -17.26
C LYS A 149 3.40 -16.02 -18.51
N ASP A 150 4.14 -15.68 -19.56
CA ASP A 150 3.59 -15.31 -20.87
C ASP A 150 2.80 -16.44 -21.54
N THR A 151 3.05 -17.68 -21.12
CA THR A 151 2.38 -18.91 -21.57
C THR A 151 1.13 -19.26 -20.76
N SER A 152 0.78 -18.46 -19.74
CA SER A 152 -0.43 -18.71 -18.94
C SER A 152 -1.68 -18.48 -19.76
N GLN A 153 -2.73 -19.27 -19.52
CA GLN A 153 -4.01 -19.13 -20.21
C GLN A 153 -4.59 -17.72 -20.04
N VAL A 154 -4.47 -17.13 -18.84
CA VAL A 154 -4.90 -15.75 -18.56
C VAL A 154 -4.17 -14.75 -19.46
N VAL A 155 -2.83 -14.80 -19.53
CA VAL A 155 -2.06 -13.88 -20.39
C VAL A 155 -2.39 -14.09 -21.86
N THR A 156 -2.60 -15.33 -22.30
CA THR A 156 -3.05 -15.62 -23.67
C THR A 156 -4.40 -14.96 -23.96
N LYS A 157 -5.38 -15.09 -23.05
CA LYS A 157 -6.69 -14.43 -23.19
C LYS A 157 -6.61 -12.91 -23.16
N ILE A 158 -5.75 -12.33 -22.34
CA ILE A 158 -5.50 -10.88 -22.35
C ILE A 158 -4.93 -10.45 -23.70
N LYS A 159 -3.96 -11.20 -24.26
CA LYS A 159 -3.41 -10.91 -25.59
C LYS A 159 -4.48 -11.00 -26.67
N GLU A 160 -5.32 -12.03 -26.66
CA GLU A 160 -6.46 -12.19 -27.58
C GLU A 160 -7.45 -11.03 -27.48
N TYR A 161 -7.78 -10.56 -26.26
CA TYR A 161 -8.62 -9.39 -26.04
C TYR A 161 -8.06 -8.16 -26.76
N TYR A 162 -6.76 -7.88 -26.64
CA TYR A 162 -6.16 -6.72 -27.31
C TYR A 162 -6.09 -6.85 -28.84
N GLN A 163 -6.15 -8.06 -29.40
CA GLN A 163 -6.29 -8.24 -30.84
C GLN A 163 -7.73 -7.97 -31.30
N ASN A 164 -8.74 -8.31 -30.50
CA ASN A 164 -10.15 -8.15 -30.82
C ASN A 164 -10.99 -7.68 -29.61
N PRO A 165 -10.93 -6.39 -29.22
CA PRO A 165 -11.55 -5.90 -27.99
C PRO A 165 -13.08 -6.03 -27.94
N SER A 166 -13.73 -6.13 -29.10
CA SER A 166 -15.19 -6.31 -29.22
C SER A 166 -15.69 -7.70 -28.82
N SER A 167 -14.78 -8.66 -28.57
CA SER A 167 -15.11 -10.07 -28.29
C SER A 167 -15.13 -10.43 -26.80
N ASN A 168 -15.45 -9.45 -25.94
CA ASN A 168 -15.34 -9.46 -24.47
C ASN A 168 -16.20 -10.52 -23.71
N THR A 169 -16.55 -11.62 -24.37
CA THR A 169 -17.35 -12.74 -23.92
C THR A 169 -16.78 -14.05 -24.46
N GLN A 170 -15.51 -14.36 -24.20
CA GLN A 170 -14.97 -15.69 -24.54
C GLN A 170 -14.96 -16.60 -23.31
N THR A 171 -15.97 -17.46 -23.27
CA THR A 171 -16.06 -18.64 -22.41
C THR A 171 -15.05 -19.70 -22.84
N ASN A 172 -14.24 -20.21 -21.92
CA ASN A 172 -13.43 -21.41 -22.17
C ASN A 172 -14.32 -22.66 -22.21
N THR A 173 -14.76 -23.07 -23.39
CA THR A 173 -15.28 -24.43 -23.63
C THR A 173 -14.09 -25.38 -23.86
N PRO A 174 -13.98 -26.53 -23.17
CA PRO A 174 -13.02 -27.57 -23.55
C PRO A 174 -13.38 -28.10 -24.95
N SER A 175 -12.51 -27.90 -25.93
CA SER A 175 -12.71 -28.39 -27.29
C SER A 175 -12.37 -29.88 -27.40
N THR A 176 -13.39 -30.72 -27.57
CA THR A 176 -13.21 -32.09 -28.08
C THR A 176 -13.20 -32.02 -29.61
N GLN A 177 -12.10 -32.48 -30.23
CA GLN A 177 -11.94 -32.62 -31.67
C GLN A 177 -12.86 -33.70 -32.28
N ASN A 178 -13.21 -33.49 -33.55
CA ASN A 178 -13.68 -34.45 -34.58
C ASN A 178 -15.13 -34.97 -34.49
N GLN A 179 -15.96 -34.70 -35.51
CA GLN A 179 -15.98 -35.44 -36.80
C GLN A 179 -16.95 -34.78 -37.81
N ASN A 180 -16.55 -34.78 -39.08
CA ASN A 180 -17.40 -34.56 -40.24
C ASN A 180 -18.57 -35.55 -40.26
N THR A 181 -19.79 -35.08 -40.52
CA THR A 181 -20.76 -35.79 -41.39
C THR A 181 -21.83 -34.86 -41.93
N THR A 182 -22.17 -35.13 -43.18
CA THR A 182 -23.10 -34.50 -44.13
C THR A 182 -24.58 -34.47 -43.72
N SER A 183 -25.30 -33.49 -44.29
CA SER A 183 -26.75 -33.19 -44.25
C SER A 183 -27.69 -34.38 -44.53
N PRO A 184 -29.00 -34.26 -44.24
CA PRO A 184 -29.91 -33.73 -45.28
C PRO A 184 -30.99 -32.73 -44.81
N GLN A 185 -31.32 -31.82 -45.73
CA GLN A 185 -32.52 -30.99 -45.77
C GLN A 185 -33.80 -31.81 -45.53
N ASN A 186 -34.71 -31.30 -44.70
CA ASN A 186 -36.09 -31.75 -44.69
C ASN A 186 -37.00 -30.59 -45.11
N THR A 187 -37.60 -30.75 -46.29
CA THR A 187 -38.68 -29.93 -46.82
C THR A 187 -39.98 -30.51 -46.28
N SER A 188 -40.88 -29.69 -45.73
CA SER A 188 -42.24 -30.13 -45.44
C SER A 188 -43.24 -29.12 -46.00
N GLN A 189 -44.12 -29.66 -46.84
CA GLN A 189 -45.40 -29.11 -47.24
C GLN A 189 -46.39 -29.12 -46.08
#